data_AF-A0A7C8B844-F1
#
_entry.id   AF-A0A7C8B844-F1
#
_cell.length_a   1.000
_cell.length_b   1.000
_cell.length_c   1.000
_cell.angle_alpha   90.00
_cell.angle_beta   90.00
_cell.angle_gamma   90.00
#
_symmetry.space_group_name_H-M   'P 1'
#
loop_
_entity.id
_entity.type
_entity.pdbx_description
1 polymer ?
#
loop_
_entity_poly.entity_id
_entity_poly.type
_entity_poly.pdbx_seq_one_letter_code
_entity_poly.pdbx_strand_id
1 'polypeptide(L)'
;MAKQIPYKVRLHIISPVHIGCDDVYEPTGFVVDKTAKKLIAFDQLDFVRSLTPTDRSKFMALCEKGTLESILDIYKFMWNLPTAPPGHAVDVSKGFLETYERVATKLNPRDAKQELNKFQIGRTSYLPSDQAPYIPGSALKGALRTGWLNHLNCGKNNHPRGLEELLLGGTFANDPFRLVKISDLLPVGNLETRICFAVNKKKKTSKYEPRGPQQILEVIRHDCETVFEGMITLHTQEQGGGITKPVPVGAEFFAKATGFFGSEMDAEEIGLKGISLPATIRLKMVNTFGDRYMKSVFPVRIGRHSGAECLTVDGVRTIKIMGKKGDHPTYSPHSTTVWLAGDSNKATTGLLPFGWVALEVLDVDPAAPLWPERTVSVQIKNAPAAPPVKAPPPPPAQIVWCKATITWNPGSQTLTAQNDGKKAETKLSTDRSLVPEALHKKLFVKKDAIKADVTVEQQGNAWRIVGMSI
;
A
#
# COMPACT_ATOMS: atom_id res chain seq x y z
N MET A 1 -25.00 -15.02 26.67
CA MET A 1 -24.18 -15.02 25.44
C MET A 1 -24.01 -13.58 24.96
N ALA A 2 -22.83 -13.20 24.46
CA ALA A 2 -22.67 -11.89 23.83
C ALA A 2 -23.54 -11.81 22.56
N LYS A 3 -24.45 -10.85 22.53
CA LYS A 3 -25.17 -10.46 21.31
C LYS A 3 -24.26 -9.62 20.42
N GLN A 4 -24.18 -9.98 19.14
CA GLN A 4 -23.55 -9.20 18.08
C GLN A 4 -24.63 -8.41 17.34
N ILE A 5 -24.41 -7.12 17.15
CA ILE A 5 -25.38 -6.21 16.53
C ILE A 5 -24.68 -5.55 15.35
N PRO A 6 -24.88 -6.09 14.12
CA PRO A 6 -24.28 -5.53 12.92
C PRO A 6 -25.05 -4.30 12.44
N TYR A 7 -24.32 -3.36 11.86
CA TYR A 7 -24.81 -2.16 11.18
C TYR A 7 -24.14 -2.06 9.82
N LYS A 8 -24.92 -1.86 8.77
CA LYS A 8 -24.36 -1.47 7.47
C LYS A 8 -24.02 0.01 7.55
N VAL A 9 -22.87 0.39 7.00
CA VAL A 9 -22.45 1.79 6.99
C VAL A 9 -22.04 2.24 5.61
N ARG A 10 -22.35 3.51 5.33
CA ARG A 10 -21.90 4.25 4.16
C ARG A 10 -21.05 5.42 4.61
N LEU A 11 -19.92 5.60 3.97
CA LEU A 11 -19.03 6.72 4.21
C LEU A 11 -19.00 7.62 2.98
N HIS A 12 -19.64 8.77 3.10
CA HIS A 12 -19.73 9.77 2.04
C HIS A 12 -18.56 10.75 2.15
N ILE A 13 -17.83 10.95 1.06
CA ILE A 13 -16.67 11.85 1.05
C ILE A 13 -17.13 13.30 0.86
N ILE A 14 -16.98 14.12 1.90
CA ILE A 14 -17.46 15.52 1.90
C ILE A 14 -16.35 16.48 1.51
N SER A 15 -15.12 16.20 1.92
CA SER A 15 -13.90 16.91 1.53
C SER A 15 -12.78 15.93 1.14
N PRO A 16 -11.68 16.39 0.49
CA PRO A 16 -10.61 15.48 0.05
C PRO A 16 -10.05 14.63 1.19
N VAL A 17 -9.94 13.31 0.98
CA VAL A 17 -9.42 12.35 1.97
C VAL A 17 -8.15 11.70 1.46
N HIS A 18 -7.10 11.68 2.29
CA HIS A 18 -5.90 10.88 2.05
C HIS A 18 -5.64 9.98 3.26
N ILE A 19 -5.59 8.67 3.04
CA ILE A 19 -5.20 7.69 4.06
C ILE A 19 -3.90 7.07 3.60
N GLY A 20 -2.78 7.55 4.14
CA GLY A 20 -1.45 7.11 3.72
C GLY A 20 -1.24 5.62 3.94
N CYS A 21 -0.56 4.98 2.99
CA CYS A 21 -0.20 3.57 3.02
C CYS A 21 1.32 3.36 2.89
N ASP A 22 2.10 4.41 3.16
CA ASP A 22 3.57 4.50 2.98
C ASP A 22 4.10 4.23 1.56
N ASP A 23 3.22 3.92 0.60
CA ASP A 23 3.54 3.92 -0.83
C ASP A 23 3.53 5.33 -1.43
N VAL A 24 4.36 5.51 -2.46
CA VAL A 24 4.48 6.75 -3.21
C VAL A 24 4.47 6.50 -4.72
N TYR A 25 3.94 7.44 -5.50
CA TYR A 25 4.31 7.53 -6.91
C TYR A 25 5.67 8.18 -6.99
N GLU A 26 6.66 7.38 -7.39
CA GLU A 26 7.99 7.90 -7.72
C GLU A 26 7.99 8.44 -9.15
N PRO A 27 8.69 9.54 -9.42
CA PRO A 27 8.66 10.15 -10.76
C PRO A 27 9.16 9.28 -11.92
N THR A 28 9.97 8.24 -11.64
CA THR A 28 10.41 7.25 -12.64
C THR A 28 9.35 6.18 -12.91
N GLY A 29 8.29 6.12 -12.12
CA GLY A 29 7.19 5.15 -12.21
C GLY A 29 5.90 5.71 -12.81
N PHE A 30 5.91 6.95 -13.30
CA PHE A 30 4.73 7.52 -13.97
C PHE A 30 5.09 8.52 -15.08
N VAL A 31 4.23 8.60 -16.10
CA VAL A 31 4.24 9.72 -17.06
C VAL A 31 3.06 10.65 -16.79
N VAL A 32 3.07 11.82 -17.45
CA VAL A 32 1.94 12.75 -17.43
C VAL A 32 1.32 12.83 -18.82
N ASP A 33 0.06 12.41 -18.94
CA ASP A 33 -0.76 12.68 -20.11
C ASP A 33 -1.29 14.12 -20.05
N LYS A 34 -0.72 14.98 -20.91
CA LYS A 34 -1.01 16.42 -20.95
C LYS A 34 -2.42 16.72 -21.46
N THR A 35 -2.93 15.89 -22.35
CA THR A 35 -4.23 16.07 -22.99
C THR A 35 -5.34 15.62 -22.04
N ALA A 36 -5.20 14.43 -21.47
CA ALA A 36 -6.16 13.89 -20.51
C ALA A 36 -6.03 14.54 -19.12
N LYS A 37 -4.93 15.25 -18.85
CA LYS A 37 -4.57 15.81 -17.52
C LYS A 37 -4.56 14.72 -16.45
N LYS A 38 -3.89 13.61 -16.76
CA LYS A 38 -3.74 12.46 -15.86
C LYS A 38 -2.27 12.11 -15.65
N LEU A 39 -1.94 11.71 -14.44
CA LEU A 39 -0.74 10.94 -14.13
C LEU A 39 -1.03 9.49 -14.47
N ILE A 40 -0.16 8.86 -15.25
CA ILE A 40 -0.27 7.45 -15.63
C ILE A 40 0.88 6.68 -14.98
N ALA A 41 0.58 6.02 -13.86
CA ALA A 41 1.51 5.15 -13.16
C ALA A 41 1.56 3.79 -13.86
N PHE A 42 2.76 3.32 -14.19
CA PHE A 42 2.95 2.14 -15.03
C PHE A 42 3.82 1.07 -14.35
N ASP A 43 3.64 -0.18 -14.76
CA ASP A 43 4.65 -1.21 -14.52
C ASP A 43 5.87 -0.97 -15.41
N GLN A 44 7.07 -1.11 -14.85
CA GLN A 44 8.32 -0.75 -15.51
C GLN A 44 8.61 -1.63 -16.72
N LEU A 45 8.26 -2.93 -16.67
CA LEU A 45 8.45 -3.85 -17.78
C LEU A 45 7.45 -3.56 -18.90
N ASP A 46 6.19 -3.28 -18.54
CA ASP A 46 5.16 -2.89 -19.49
C ASP A 46 5.49 -1.56 -20.18
N PHE A 47 6.04 -0.60 -19.44
CA PHE A 47 6.53 0.65 -20.01
C PHE A 47 7.60 0.42 -21.06
N VAL A 48 8.68 -0.31 -20.71
CA VAL A 48 9.78 -0.61 -21.65
C VAL A 48 9.30 -1.37 -22.89
N ARG A 49 8.31 -2.27 -22.74
CA ARG A 49 7.68 -3.00 -23.84
C ARG A 49 6.83 -2.11 -24.75
N SER A 50 6.22 -1.06 -24.19
CA SER A 50 5.40 -0.11 -24.94
C SER A 50 6.20 0.87 -25.81
N LEU A 51 7.50 1.03 -25.53
CA LEU A 51 8.37 1.95 -26.28
C LEU A 51 8.71 1.42 -27.67
N THR A 52 8.84 2.33 -28.64
CA THR A 52 9.40 2.00 -29.96
C THR A 52 10.85 1.50 -29.82
N PRO A 53 11.38 0.71 -30.77
CA PRO A 53 12.78 0.25 -30.69
C PRO A 53 13.79 1.40 -30.54
N THR A 54 13.52 2.53 -31.19
CA THR A 54 14.33 3.75 -31.12
C THR A 54 14.26 4.38 -29.73
N ASP A 55 13.06 4.60 -29.20
CA ASP A 55 12.88 5.24 -27.89
C ASP A 55 13.33 4.35 -26.75
N ARG A 56 13.14 3.02 -26.88
CA ARG A 56 13.69 2.03 -25.95
C ARG A 56 15.21 2.11 -25.89
N SER A 57 15.89 2.17 -27.03
CA SER A 57 17.36 2.27 -27.06
C SER A 57 17.84 3.56 -26.41
N LYS A 58 17.17 4.69 -26.68
CA LYS A 58 17.44 5.97 -26.00
C LYS A 58 17.23 5.88 -24.50
N PHE A 59 16.11 5.31 -24.06
CA PHE A 59 15.78 5.16 -22.64
C PHE A 59 16.82 4.30 -21.91
N MET A 60 17.20 3.15 -22.48
CA MET A 60 18.23 2.27 -21.90
C MET A 60 19.58 3.00 -21.76
N ALA A 61 20.00 3.74 -22.78
CA ALA A 61 21.22 4.55 -22.71
C ALA A 61 21.16 5.65 -21.63
N LEU A 62 19.98 6.21 -21.35
CA LEU A 62 19.80 7.14 -20.24
C LEU A 62 19.90 6.43 -18.89
N CYS A 63 19.30 5.25 -18.73
CA CYS A 63 19.37 4.45 -17.51
C CYS A 63 20.80 3.99 -17.20
N GLU A 64 21.58 3.59 -18.21
CA GLU A 64 22.97 3.13 -18.07
C GLU A 64 23.92 4.18 -17.50
N LYS A 65 23.61 5.48 -17.66
CA LYS A 65 24.42 6.56 -17.08
C LYS A 65 24.46 6.51 -15.54
N GLY A 66 23.34 6.16 -14.90
CA GLY A 66 23.25 6.00 -13.44
C GLY A 66 23.59 7.26 -12.61
N THR A 67 23.45 8.47 -13.15
CA THR A 67 23.77 9.73 -12.45
C THR A 67 22.52 10.51 -12.04
N LEU A 68 22.69 11.54 -11.19
CA LEU A 68 21.58 12.42 -10.82
C LEU A 68 21.05 13.21 -12.05
N GLU A 69 21.96 13.60 -12.94
CA GLU A 69 21.65 14.26 -14.21
C GLU A 69 20.82 13.35 -15.11
N SER A 70 21.12 12.04 -15.15
CA SER A 70 20.36 11.12 -15.99
C SER A 70 18.91 10.95 -15.53
N ILE A 71 18.61 11.16 -14.25
CA ILE A 71 17.22 11.19 -13.75
C ILE A 71 16.44 12.35 -14.40
N LEU A 72 17.06 13.54 -14.52
CA LEU A 72 16.44 14.67 -15.23
C LEU A 72 16.26 14.39 -16.72
N ASP A 73 17.24 13.74 -17.35
CA ASP A 73 17.13 13.34 -18.75
C ASP A 73 16.01 12.30 -18.96
N ILE A 74 15.84 11.36 -18.02
CA ILE A 74 14.73 10.42 -18.01
C ILE A 74 13.40 11.17 -17.92
N TYR A 75 13.29 12.20 -17.08
CA TYR A 75 12.06 12.98 -16.99
C TYR A 75 11.77 13.76 -18.27
N LYS A 76 12.81 14.35 -18.88
CA LYS A 76 12.68 14.99 -20.20
C LYS A 76 12.21 14.01 -21.25
N PHE A 77 12.75 12.80 -21.25
CA PHE A 77 12.34 11.74 -22.15
C PHE A 77 10.85 11.39 -21.95
N MET A 78 10.46 11.09 -20.70
CA MET A 78 9.09 10.71 -20.34
C MET A 78 8.07 11.82 -20.62
N TRP A 79 8.44 13.08 -20.34
CA TRP A 79 7.63 14.26 -20.65
C TRP A 79 7.37 14.43 -22.16
N ASN A 80 8.30 14.00 -23.00
CA ASN A 80 8.22 14.17 -24.45
C ASN A 80 7.73 12.91 -25.18
N LEU A 81 7.28 11.89 -24.46
CA LEU A 81 6.66 10.73 -25.10
C LEU A 81 5.38 11.15 -25.85
N PRO A 82 5.19 10.66 -27.09
CA PRO A 82 4.05 11.04 -27.91
C PRO A 82 2.73 10.44 -27.39
N THR A 83 2.80 9.29 -26.74
CA THR A 83 1.66 8.53 -26.22
C THR A 83 1.96 8.04 -24.82
N ALA A 84 0.99 8.14 -23.92
CA ALA A 84 1.10 7.56 -22.59
C ALA A 84 1.12 6.02 -22.67
N PRO A 85 1.94 5.33 -21.86
CA PRO A 85 1.93 3.88 -21.75
C PRO A 85 0.63 3.41 -21.07
N PRO A 86 0.29 2.12 -21.18
CA PRO A 86 -0.78 1.56 -20.35
C PRO A 86 -0.40 1.65 -18.87
N GLY A 87 -1.36 2.03 -18.02
CA GLY A 87 -1.12 2.17 -16.60
C GLY A 87 -2.35 2.62 -15.82
N HIS A 88 -2.19 2.76 -14.51
CA HIS A 88 -3.19 3.32 -13.61
C HIS A 88 -3.23 4.84 -13.75
N ALA A 89 -4.41 5.36 -14.08
CA ALA A 89 -4.60 6.77 -14.34
C ALA A 89 -5.18 7.49 -13.11
N VAL A 90 -4.54 8.59 -12.72
CA VAL A 90 -4.95 9.45 -11.61
C VAL A 90 -5.06 10.88 -12.11
N ASP A 91 -6.15 11.57 -11.78
CA ASP A 91 -6.35 12.94 -12.25
C ASP A 91 -5.34 13.89 -11.61
N VAL A 92 -4.88 14.89 -12.36
CA VAL A 92 -3.96 15.91 -11.83
C VAL A 92 -4.48 17.32 -12.03
N SER A 93 -4.15 18.22 -11.11
CA SER A 93 -4.48 19.63 -11.21
C SER A 93 -3.62 20.33 -12.28
N LYS A 94 -4.09 21.49 -12.75
CA LYS A 94 -3.28 22.37 -13.61
C LYS A 94 -1.96 22.76 -12.94
N GLY A 95 -1.99 23.09 -11.65
CA GLY A 95 -0.79 23.45 -10.90
C GLY A 95 0.22 22.31 -10.81
N PHE A 96 -0.24 21.05 -10.75
CA PHE A 96 0.64 19.89 -10.82
C PHE A 96 1.32 19.79 -12.19
N LEU A 97 0.57 19.93 -13.28
CA LEU A 97 1.11 19.90 -14.65
C LEU A 97 2.19 20.98 -14.85
N GLU A 98 1.91 22.23 -14.45
CA GLU A 98 2.86 23.35 -14.55
C GLU A 98 4.13 23.08 -13.72
N THR A 99 3.96 22.47 -12.53
CA THR A 99 5.09 22.13 -11.65
C THR A 99 5.94 21.02 -12.27
N TYR A 100 5.32 19.96 -12.80
CA TYR A 100 6.02 18.84 -13.43
C TYR A 100 6.71 19.27 -14.72
N GLU A 101 6.06 20.08 -15.57
CA GLU A 101 6.68 20.65 -16.79
C GLU A 101 7.93 21.44 -16.45
N ARG A 102 7.87 22.32 -15.44
CA ARG A 102 9.03 23.10 -14.98
C ARG A 102 10.18 22.18 -14.57
N VAL A 103 9.89 21.10 -13.85
CA VAL A 103 10.91 20.15 -13.42
C VAL A 103 11.50 19.36 -14.59
N ALA A 104 10.66 18.90 -15.52
CA ALA A 104 11.11 18.20 -16.71
C ALA A 104 11.95 19.10 -17.62
N THR A 105 11.59 20.37 -17.80
CA THR A 105 12.18 21.22 -18.86
C THR A 105 13.21 22.23 -18.39
N LYS A 106 13.08 22.76 -17.16
CA LYS A 106 13.83 23.95 -16.70
C LYS A 106 14.68 23.70 -15.46
N LEU A 107 14.72 22.48 -14.93
CA LEU A 107 15.46 22.17 -13.71
C LEU A 107 16.96 22.08 -13.95
N ASN A 108 17.74 22.85 -13.17
CA ASN A 108 19.19 22.78 -13.17
C ASN A 108 19.65 21.50 -12.44
N PRO A 109 20.66 20.78 -12.95
CA PRO A 109 21.26 19.62 -12.29
C PRO A 109 21.65 19.82 -10.83
N ARG A 110 22.15 21.01 -10.50
CA ARG A 110 22.59 21.36 -9.13
C ARG A 110 21.44 21.36 -8.12
N ASP A 111 20.22 21.64 -8.57
CA ASP A 111 19.01 21.68 -7.73
C ASP A 111 18.21 20.38 -7.81
N ALA A 112 18.64 19.44 -8.65
CA ALA A 112 17.91 18.21 -8.96
C ALA A 112 17.56 17.43 -7.70
N LYS A 113 18.54 17.11 -6.86
CA LYS A 113 18.32 16.30 -5.64
C LYS A 113 17.23 16.88 -4.74
N GLN A 114 17.22 18.20 -4.55
CA GLN A 114 16.26 18.85 -3.67
C GLN A 114 14.86 18.86 -4.28
N GLU A 115 14.75 19.11 -5.58
CA GLU A 115 13.45 19.13 -6.27
C GLU A 115 12.87 17.72 -6.46
N LEU A 116 13.70 16.71 -6.73
CA LEU A 116 13.28 15.31 -6.86
C LEU A 116 12.61 14.80 -5.57
N ASN A 117 13.19 15.10 -4.42
CA ASN A 117 12.59 14.76 -3.12
C ASN A 117 11.25 15.47 -2.87
N LYS A 118 10.96 16.59 -3.53
CA LYS A 118 9.68 17.31 -3.40
C LYS A 118 8.57 16.75 -4.29
N PHE A 119 8.90 15.80 -5.18
CA PHE A 119 7.99 15.20 -6.16
C PHE A 119 7.56 13.77 -5.84
N GLN A 120 7.93 13.23 -4.67
CA GLN A 120 7.29 12.02 -4.16
C GLN A 120 5.83 12.33 -3.84
N ILE A 121 4.93 11.59 -4.48
CA ILE A 121 3.49 11.77 -4.31
C ILE A 121 2.98 10.67 -3.41
N GLY A 122 2.51 11.01 -2.20
CA GLY A 122 1.97 10.03 -1.27
C GLY A 122 0.71 9.40 -1.81
N ARG A 123 0.66 8.07 -1.90
CA ARG A 123 -0.52 7.32 -2.34
C ARG A 123 -1.52 7.16 -1.22
N THR A 124 -2.80 7.21 -1.56
CA THR A 124 -3.86 6.85 -0.60
C THR A 124 -4.02 5.33 -0.58
N SER A 125 -4.56 4.78 0.51
CA SER A 125 -4.83 3.35 0.66
C SER A 125 -5.65 2.82 -0.53
N TYR A 126 -5.14 1.78 -1.17
CA TYR A 126 -5.66 1.24 -2.42
C TYR A 126 -5.63 -0.29 -2.41
N LEU A 127 -6.49 -0.90 -3.21
CA LEU A 127 -6.54 -2.35 -3.39
C LEU A 127 -5.52 -2.77 -4.45
N PRO A 128 -4.56 -3.65 -4.14
CA PRO A 128 -3.53 -4.04 -5.11
C PRO A 128 -4.08 -4.70 -6.38
N SER A 129 -5.26 -5.32 -6.29
CA SER A 129 -5.90 -6.05 -7.40
C SER A 129 -6.30 -5.17 -8.58
N ASP A 130 -6.68 -3.91 -8.32
CA ASP A 130 -7.29 -3.04 -9.32
C ASP A 130 -7.02 -1.54 -9.09
N GLN A 131 -6.17 -1.21 -8.11
CA GLN A 131 -5.76 0.15 -7.76
C GLN A 131 -6.89 1.05 -7.25
N ALA A 132 -8.09 0.53 -6.97
CA ALA A 132 -9.15 1.37 -6.44
C ALA A 132 -8.86 1.77 -4.98
N PRO A 133 -9.21 2.99 -4.58
CA PRO A 133 -9.07 3.39 -3.19
C PRO A 133 -9.97 2.54 -2.28
N TYR A 134 -9.57 2.35 -1.03
CA TYR A 134 -10.43 1.82 0.02
C TYR A 134 -10.20 2.57 1.34
N ILE A 135 -11.13 2.45 2.28
CA ILE A 135 -10.98 3.03 3.61
C ILE A 135 -10.70 1.89 4.60
N PRO A 136 -9.48 1.82 5.17
CA PRO A 136 -9.19 0.85 6.21
C PRO A 136 -10.12 1.02 7.42
N GLY A 137 -10.65 -0.08 7.94
CA GLY A 137 -11.53 -0.07 9.11
C GLY A 137 -10.83 0.48 10.35
N SER A 138 -9.50 0.35 10.41
CA SER A 138 -8.63 0.94 11.45
C SER A 138 -8.66 2.47 11.44
N ALA A 139 -8.74 3.11 10.27
CA ALA A 139 -8.80 4.58 10.16
C ALA A 139 -10.11 5.12 10.74
N LEU A 140 -11.25 4.48 10.41
CA LEU A 140 -12.55 4.82 10.98
C LEU A 140 -12.63 4.48 12.48
N LYS A 141 -12.08 3.31 12.89
CA LYS A 141 -12.04 2.89 14.29
C LYS A 141 -11.25 3.86 15.15
N GLY A 142 -10.11 4.34 14.66
CA GLY A 142 -9.30 5.36 15.34
C GLY A 142 -10.08 6.66 15.55
N ALA A 143 -10.80 7.14 14.54
CA ALA A 143 -11.61 8.35 14.66
C ALA A 143 -12.75 8.17 15.68
N LEU A 144 -13.51 7.08 15.61
CA LEU A 144 -14.58 6.80 16.58
C LEU A 144 -14.03 6.62 18.00
N ARG A 145 -12.82 6.06 18.14
CA ARG A 145 -12.13 5.97 19.44
C ARG A 145 -11.81 7.34 20.00
N THR A 146 -11.25 8.23 19.20
CA THR A 146 -10.96 9.61 19.63
C THR A 146 -12.23 10.34 20.05
N GLY A 147 -13.31 10.22 19.27
CA GLY A 147 -14.58 10.85 19.63
C GLY A 147 -15.20 10.25 20.89
N TRP A 148 -15.11 8.94 21.10
CA TRP A 148 -15.53 8.29 22.35
C TRP A 148 -14.73 8.76 23.56
N LEU A 149 -13.41 8.88 23.43
CA LEU A 149 -12.56 9.42 24.51
C LEU A 149 -12.93 10.86 24.85
N ASN A 150 -13.22 11.69 23.85
CA ASN A 150 -13.70 13.05 24.06
C ASN A 150 -15.07 13.08 24.75
N HIS A 151 -15.98 12.18 24.38
CA HIS A 151 -17.25 11.99 25.07
C HIS A 151 -17.06 11.62 26.55
N LEU A 152 -16.15 10.71 26.87
CA LEU A 152 -15.88 10.32 28.26
C LEU A 152 -15.17 11.43 29.05
N ASN A 153 -14.28 12.19 28.42
CA ASN A 153 -13.55 13.26 29.10
C ASN A 153 -14.42 14.49 29.36
N CYS A 154 -15.41 14.78 28.51
CA CYS A 154 -16.28 15.95 28.59
C CYS A 154 -15.51 17.29 28.75
N GLY A 155 -14.37 17.45 28.07
CA GLY A 155 -13.55 18.66 28.13
C GLY A 155 -12.89 18.94 29.49
N LYS A 156 -12.84 17.96 30.40
CA LYS A 156 -12.18 18.13 31.71
C LYS A 156 -10.69 18.37 31.51
N ASN A 157 -10.17 19.40 32.19
CA ASN A 157 -8.75 19.71 32.23
C ASN A 157 -8.09 19.03 33.44
N ASN A 158 -7.93 17.72 33.34
CA ASN A 158 -7.19 16.92 34.32
C ASN A 158 -6.22 16.01 33.57
N HIS A 159 -4.94 16.02 33.93
CA HIS A 159 -3.87 15.30 33.23
C HIS A 159 -3.37 14.09 34.04
N PRO A 160 -4.20 13.06 34.32
CA PRO A 160 -3.70 11.85 34.94
C PRO A 160 -2.74 11.13 33.97
N ARG A 161 -1.68 10.54 34.52
CA ARG A 161 -0.88 9.55 33.77
C ARG A 161 -1.80 8.39 33.35
N GLY A 162 -1.73 7.97 32.09
CA GLY A 162 -2.61 6.91 31.57
C GLY A 162 -4.07 7.32 31.41
N LEU A 163 -4.36 8.59 31.06
CA LEU A 163 -5.73 9.09 30.88
C LEU A 163 -6.61 8.18 30.02
N GLU A 164 -6.09 7.67 28.90
CA GLU A 164 -6.85 6.80 28.01
C GLU A 164 -7.31 5.51 28.71
N GLU A 165 -6.42 4.84 29.42
CA GLU A 165 -6.71 3.63 30.20
C GLU A 165 -7.74 3.92 31.29
N LEU A 166 -7.61 5.06 31.97
CA LEU A 166 -8.55 5.51 33.00
C LEU A 166 -9.95 5.75 32.42
N LEU A 167 -10.04 6.47 31.31
CA LEU A 167 -11.32 6.77 30.65
C LEU A 167 -11.98 5.47 30.21
N LEU A 168 -11.24 4.59 29.54
CA LEU A 168 -11.73 3.34 28.98
C LEU A 168 -11.93 2.23 30.03
N GLY A 169 -11.37 2.37 31.23
CA GLY A 169 -11.52 1.39 32.31
C GLY A 169 -10.67 0.13 32.14
N GLY A 170 -9.58 0.20 31.38
CA GLY A 170 -8.71 -0.94 31.14
C GLY A 170 -7.66 -0.72 30.06
N THR A 171 -6.76 -1.70 29.95
CA THR A 171 -5.76 -1.83 28.89
C THR A 171 -6.21 -2.83 27.83
N PHE A 172 -5.34 -3.19 26.89
CA PHE A 172 -5.61 -4.04 25.72
C PHE A 172 -6.67 -5.15 25.88
N ALA A 173 -6.62 -5.96 26.94
CA ALA A 173 -7.56 -7.07 27.17
C ALA A 173 -8.95 -6.62 27.65
N ASN A 174 -9.01 -5.54 28.43
CA ASN A 174 -10.22 -5.02 29.06
C ASN A 174 -10.73 -3.74 28.36
N ASP A 175 -10.15 -3.39 27.21
CA ASP A 175 -10.53 -2.22 26.43
C ASP A 175 -11.92 -2.39 25.79
N PRO A 176 -12.86 -1.47 26.00
CA PRO A 176 -14.21 -1.57 25.47
C PRO A 176 -14.29 -1.50 23.94
N PHE A 177 -13.27 -0.95 23.25
CA PHE A 177 -13.20 -1.00 21.77
C PHE A 177 -12.89 -2.39 21.22
N ARG A 178 -12.63 -3.40 22.07
CA ARG A 178 -12.69 -4.81 21.64
C ARG A 178 -14.08 -5.20 21.16
N LEU A 179 -15.12 -4.57 21.71
CA LEU A 179 -16.52 -4.82 21.38
C LEU A 179 -16.96 -4.09 20.09
N VAL A 180 -16.11 -3.24 19.52
CA VAL A 180 -16.38 -2.52 18.27
C VAL A 180 -15.56 -3.14 17.14
N LYS A 181 -16.22 -3.83 16.21
CA LYS A 181 -15.60 -4.37 15.00
C LYS A 181 -15.98 -3.52 13.81
N ILE A 182 -14.99 -3.14 13.00
CA ILE A 182 -15.19 -2.32 11.80
C ILE A 182 -14.47 -3.04 10.67
N SER A 183 -15.19 -3.36 9.60
CA SER A 183 -14.58 -3.90 8.39
C SER A 183 -13.78 -2.82 7.66
N ASP A 184 -12.97 -3.21 6.69
CA ASP A 184 -12.58 -2.24 5.65
C ASP A 184 -13.83 -1.82 4.86
N LEU A 185 -13.86 -0.57 4.40
CA LEU A 185 -14.94 -0.08 3.56
C LEU A 185 -14.46 0.00 2.11
N LEU A 186 -15.25 -0.60 1.23
CA LEU A 186 -14.96 -0.72 -0.19
C LEU A 186 -15.74 0.34 -0.98
N PRO A 187 -15.18 0.82 -2.11
CA PRO A 187 -15.83 1.82 -2.94
C PRO A 187 -17.13 1.27 -3.55
N VAL A 188 -18.18 2.10 -3.57
CA VAL A 188 -19.40 1.82 -4.35
C VAL A 188 -19.18 2.30 -5.78
N GLY A 189 -19.10 1.36 -6.73
CA GLY A 189 -18.81 1.66 -8.12
C GLY A 189 -17.33 1.94 -8.39
N ASN A 190 -17.04 2.50 -9.58
CA ASN A 190 -15.69 2.90 -9.96
C ASN A 190 -15.46 4.34 -9.49
N LEU A 191 -14.46 4.52 -8.61
CA LEU A 191 -14.13 5.82 -8.04
C LEU A 191 -12.78 6.29 -8.56
N GLU A 192 -12.69 7.56 -8.91
CA GLU A 192 -11.46 8.21 -9.33
C GLU A 192 -10.78 8.91 -8.14
N THR A 193 -9.45 8.87 -8.13
CA THR A 193 -8.60 9.66 -7.23
C THR A 193 -8.00 10.83 -7.99
N ARG A 194 -7.50 11.83 -7.25
CA ARG A 194 -6.78 12.96 -7.85
C ARG A 194 -5.53 13.32 -7.05
N ILE A 195 -4.53 13.86 -7.71
CA ILE A 195 -3.35 14.44 -7.08
C ILE A 195 -3.64 15.89 -6.67
N CYS A 196 -3.30 16.24 -5.43
CA CYS A 196 -3.38 17.61 -4.92
C CYS A 196 -2.16 17.96 -4.06
N PHE A 197 -2.01 19.25 -3.77
CA PHE A 197 -1.01 19.74 -2.83
C PHE A 197 -1.62 19.91 -1.44
N ALA A 198 -0.90 19.50 -0.41
CA ALA A 198 -1.23 19.89 0.96
C ALA A 198 -0.59 21.26 1.23
N VAL A 199 -1.42 22.29 1.28
CA VAL A 199 -1.04 23.69 1.50
C VAL A 199 -1.20 24.03 2.97
N ASN A 200 -0.11 24.43 3.61
CA ASN A 200 -0.14 24.85 5.00
C ASN A 200 -0.57 26.32 5.10
N LYS A 201 -1.54 26.65 5.96
CA LYS A 201 -1.99 28.03 6.23
C LYS A 201 -1.98 28.32 7.72
N LYS A 202 -1.66 29.56 8.09
CA LYS A 202 -1.79 30.03 9.48
C LYS A 202 -3.26 30.18 9.82
N LYS A 203 -3.68 29.76 11.02
CA LYS A 203 -5.07 29.93 11.51
C LYS A 203 -5.40 31.38 11.89
N LYS A 204 -4.40 32.27 11.89
CA LYS A 204 -4.54 33.72 12.11
C LYS A 204 -3.79 34.45 11.01
N THR A 205 -4.31 35.60 10.58
CA THR A 205 -3.66 36.47 9.59
C THR A 205 -2.25 36.80 10.04
N SER A 206 -1.28 36.53 9.17
CA SER A 206 0.14 36.77 9.43
C SER A 206 0.81 37.25 8.16
N LYS A 207 1.82 38.11 8.31
CA LYS A 207 2.71 38.51 7.20
C LYS A 207 3.68 37.39 6.79
N TYR A 208 3.76 36.32 7.59
CA TYR A 208 4.68 35.20 7.35
C TYR A 208 3.91 33.94 6.98
N GLU A 209 4.31 33.31 5.88
CA GLU A 209 3.83 31.99 5.49
C GLU A 209 4.31 30.92 6.51
N PRO A 210 3.49 29.91 6.79
CA PRO A 210 3.92 28.80 7.61
C PRO A 210 5.04 28.01 6.92
N ARG A 211 5.95 27.48 7.73
CA ARG A 211 7.03 26.62 7.25
C ARG A 211 6.57 25.16 7.24
N GLY A 212 7.07 24.39 6.29
CA GLY A 212 6.83 22.95 6.21
C GLY A 212 7.33 22.40 4.88
N PRO A 213 7.63 21.10 4.80
CA PRO A 213 7.94 20.46 3.52
C PRO A 213 6.70 20.52 2.62
N GLN A 214 6.95 20.73 1.32
CA GLN A 214 5.92 20.54 0.31
C GLN A 214 5.47 19.08 0.34
N GLN A 215 4.16 18.86 0.29
CA GLN A 215 3.55 17.54 0.24
C GLN A 215 2.59 17.49 -0.94
N ILE A 216 2.75 16.46 -1.77
CA ILE A 216 1.85 16.15 -2.87
C ILE A 216 1.19 14.81 -2.50
N LEU A 217 -0.14 14.76 -2.54
CA LEU A 217 -0.92 13.63 -2.08
C LEU A 217 -1.94 13.23 -3.13
N GLU A 218 -2.06 11.93 -3.36
CA GLU A 218 -3.25 11.35 -3.95
C GLU A 218 -4.39 11.40 -2.92
N VAL A 219 -5.53 11.94 -3.33
CA VAL A 219 -6.73 12.05 -2.51
C VAL A 219 -7.91 11.39 -3.19
N ILE A 220 -8.76 10.80 -2.36
CA ILE A 220 -10.11 10.41 -2.72
C ILE A 220 -10.92 11.70 -2.97
N ARG A 221 -11.59 11.73 -4.12
CA ARG A 221 -12.36 12.87 -4.60
C ARG A 221 -13.65 13.07 -3.80
N HIS A 222 -14.05 14.34 -3.68
CA HIS A 222 -15.22 14.79 -2.89
C HIS A 222 -16.29 15.47 -3.77
N ASP A 223 -16.02 15.56 -5.07
CA ASP A 223 -16.78 16.29 -6.08
C ASP A 223 -17.56 15.34 -7.02
N CYS A 224 -17.57 14.04 -6.73
CA CYS A 224 -18.20 13.00 -7.56
C CYS A 224 -19.03 11.98 -6.75
N GLU A 225 -19.85 12.45 -5.79
CA GLU A 225 -20.74 11.61 -4.95
C GLU A 225 -20.08 10.28 -4.48
N THR A 226 -18.84 10.39 -4.02
CA THR A 226 -18.01 9.25 -3.65
C THR A 226 -18.51 8.60 -2.35
N VAL A 227 -18.85 7.31 -2.41
CA VAL A 227 -19.35 6.53 -1.26
C VAL A 227 -18.55 5.25 -1.10
N PHE A 228 -18.26 4.89 0.16
CA PHE A 228 -17.71 3.60 0.54
C PHE A 228 -18.69 2.85 1.43
N GLU A 229 -18.80 1.53 1.26
CA GLU A 229 -19.67 0.66 2.06
C GLU A 229 -18.86 -0.34 2.89
N GLY A 230 -19.34 -0.61 4.10
CA GLY A 230 -18.80 -1.65 4.96
C GLY A 230 -19.71 -1.91 6.16
N MET A 231 -19.16 -2.55 7.20
CA MET A 231 -19.90 -3.01 8.36
C MET A 231 -19.26 -2.53 9.66
N ILE A 232 -20.10 -2.13 10.61
CA ILE A 232 -19.74 -1.95 12.02
C ILE A 232 -20.54 -2.94 12.85
N THR A 233 -19.88 -3.76 13.65
CA THR A 233 -20.55 -4.69 14.57
C THR A 233 -20.25 -4.30 16.01
N LEU A 234 -21.30 -4.05 16.78
CA LEU A 234 -21.22 -3.77 18.21
C LEU A 234 -21.56 -5.03 19.00
N HIS A 235 -20.67 -5.42 19.90
CA HIS A 235 -20.84 -6.59 20.75
C HIS A 235 -21.29 -6.15 22.14
N THR A 236 -22.27 -6.86 22.69
CA THR A 236 -22.53 -6.77 24.13
C THR A 236 -21.49 -7.59 24.90
N GLN A 237 -21.23 -7.18 26.14
CA GLN A 237 -20.34 -7.95 27.02
C GLN A 237 -21.03 -9.24 27.51
N GLU A 238 -20.26 -10.33 27.55
CA GLU A 238 -20.68 -11.58 28.19
C GLU A 238 -20.75 -11.46 29.72
N GLN A 239 -21.61 -12.24 30.36
CA GLN A 239 -21.63 -12.34 31.81
C GLN A 239 -20.27 -12.81 32.32
N GLY A 240 -19.69 -12.08 33.28
CA GLY A 240 -18.35 -12.33 33.80
C GLY A 240 -17.20 -11.79 32.94
N GLY A 241 -17.49 -11.04 31.87
CA GLY A 241 -16.45 -10.40 31.05
C GLY A 241 -15.64 -9.32 31.78
N GLY A 242 -14.38 -9.15 31.38
CA GLY A 242 -13.42 -8.25 32.04
C GLY A 242 -13.49 -6.77 31.66
N ILE A 243 -14.39 -6.35 30.75
CA ILE A 243 -14.53 -4.95 30.32
C ILE A 243 -15.44 -4.23 31.31
N THR A 244 -14.86 -3.32 32.10
CA THR A 244 -15.59 -2.63 33.19
C THR A 244 -16.48 -1.49 32.71
N LYS A 245 -16.18 -0.92 31.53
CA LYS A 245 -16.90 0.22 30.93
C LYS A 245 -17.28 -0.07 29.47
N PRO A 246 -18.19 -1.03 29.20
CA PRO A 246 -18.55 -1.40 27.84
C PRO A 246 -19.12 -0.19 27.07
N VAL A 247 -18.87 -0.16 25.76
CA VAL A 247 -19.55 0.80 24.88
C VAL A 247 -21.05 0.47 24.79
N PRO A 248 -21.93 1.47 24.66
CA PRO A 248 -23.34 1.22 24.39
C PRO A 248 -23.52 0.59 23.00
N VAL A 249 -24.72 0.08 22.75
CA VAL A 249 -25.14 -0.43 21.43
C VAL A 249 -26.18 0.50 20.82
N GLY A 250 -26.37 0.46 19.50
CA GLY A 250 -27.36 1.32 18.83
C GLY A 250 -26.86 2.73 18.54
N ALA A 251 -27.81 3.59 18.17
CA ALA A 251 -27.58 4.99 17.81
C ALA A 251 -26.83 5.79 18.89
N GLU A 252 -26.97 5.40 20.16
CA GLU A 252 -26.28 6.03 21.28
C GLU A 252 -24.75 5.97 21.13
N PHE A 253 -24.19 4.84 20.67
CA PHE A 253 -22.76 4.72 20.44
C PHE A 253 -22.28 5.72 19.40
N PHE A 254 -22.95 5.75 18.25
CA PHE A 254 -22.59 6.64 17.15
C PHE A 254 -22.70 8.11 17.57
N ALA A 255 -23.84 8.53 18.13
CA ALA A 255 -24.04 9.89 18.58
C ALA A 255 -22.96 10.37 19.57
N LYS A 256 -22.58 9.52 20.53
CA LYS A 256 -21.52 9.83 21.51
C LYS A 256 -20.12 9.81 20.88
N ALA A 257 -19.82 8.81 20.06
CA ALA A 257 -18.52 8.65 19.41
C ALA A 257 -18.27 9.67 18.30
N THR A 258 -19.29 10.37 17.81
CA THR A 258 -19.14 11.37 16.75
C THR A 258 -19.50 12.80 17.16
N GLY A 259 -20.21 13.01 18.26
CA GLY A 259 -20.71 14.33 18.65
C GLY A 259 -19.63 15.41 18.75
N PHE A 260 -18.44 15.04 19.23
CA PHE A 260 -17.27 15.92 19.31
C PHE A 260 -16.84 16.50 17.95
N PHE A 261 -16.95 15.74 16.86
CA PHE A 261 -16.55 16.19 15.53
C PHE A 261 -17.41 17.35 15.02
N GLY A 262 -18.67 17.44 15.44
CA GLY A 262 -19.52 18.59 15.10
C GLY A 262 -18.95 19.90 15.64
N SER A 263 -18.50 19.91 16.91
CA SER A 263 -17.90 21.09 17.53
C SER A 263 -16.55 21.46 16.90
N GLU A 264 -15.72 20.47 16.57
CA GLU A 264 -14.44 20.72 15.88
C GLU A 264 -14.64 21.22 14.44
N MET A 265 -15.70 20.77 13.76
CA MET A 265 -16.09 21.29 12.45
C MET A 265 -16.47 22.76 12.54
N ASP A 266 -17.33 23.12 13.50
CA ASP A 266 -17.76 24.50 13.71
C ASP A 266 -16.55 25.41 14.03
N ALA A 267 -15.65 24.94 14.90
CA ALA A 267 -14.42 25.66 15.25
C ALA A 267 -13.48 25.84 14.05
N GLU A 268 -13.32 24.81 13.21
CA GLU A 268 -12.53 24.91 11.98
C GLU A 268 -13.17 25.90 10.98
N GLU A 269 -14.49 25.86 10.80
CA GLU A 269 -15.20 26.79 9.91
C GLU A 269 -15.04 28.25 10.35
N ILE A 270 -15.13 28.52 11.66
CA ILE A 270 -14.85 29.84 12.22
C ILE A 270 -13.39 30.26 11.91
N GLY A 271 -12.44 29.36 12.10
CA GLY A 271 -11.03 29.59 11.80
C GLY A 271 -10.77 29.89 10.32
N LEU A 272 -11.40 29.15 9.41
CA LEU A 272 -11.28 29.35 7.96
C LEU A 272 -11.89 30.69 7.52
N LYS A 273 -13.07 31.05 8.04
CA LYS A 273 -13.68 32.37 7.80
C LYS A 273 -12.77 33.50 8.27
N GLY A 274 -12.12 33.33 9.43
CA GLY A 274 -11.19 34.30 9.99
C GLY A 274 -9.95 34.58 9.13
N ILE A 275 -9.63 33.70 8.16
CA ILE A 275 -8.55 33.87 7.19
C ILE A 275 -9.07 33.99 5.75
N SER A 276 -10.34 34.37 5.58
CA SER A 276 -10.99 34.60 4.28
C SER A 276 -11.03 33.37 3.37
N LEU A 277 -11.12 32.17 3.93
CA LEU A 277 -11.30 30.92 3.19
C LEU A 277 -12.74 30.40 3.29
N PRO A 278 -13.23 29.65 2.29
CA PRO A 278 -14.54 29.03 2.33
C PRO A 278 -14.69 28.08 3.52
N ALA A 279 -15.87 28.12 4.14
CA ALA A 279 -16.26 27.31 5.29
C ALA A 279 -17.67 26.78 5.02
N THR A 280 -17.74 25.68 4.27
CA THR A 280 -18.98 25.14 3.68
C THR A 280 -19.23 23.68 3.98
N ILE A 281 -18.37 23.03 4.78
CA ILE A 281 -18.46 21.59 5.05
C ILE A 281 -19.74 21.26 5.81
N ARG A 282 -20.03 22.02 6.87
CA ARG A 282 -21.23 21.83 7.68
C ARG A 282 -22.48 22.06 6.86
N LEU A 283 -22.50 23.16 6.10
CA LEU A 283 -23.62 23.49 5.21
C LEU A 283 -23.84 22.38 4.17
N LYS A 284 -22.77 21.86 3.56
CA LYS A 284 -22.83 20.74 2.61
C LYS A 284 -23.44 19.50 3.27
N MET A 285 -22.97 19.11 4.46
CA MET A 285 -23.55 17.95 5.18
C MET A 285 -25.03 18.15 5.51
N VAL A 286 -25.40 19.30 6.06
CA VAL A 286 -26.80 19.58 6.42
C VAL A 286 -27.70 19.58 5.18
N ASN A 287 -27.27 20.21 4.09
CA ASN A 287 -28.06 20.27 2.86
C ASN A 287 -28.18 18.89 2.19
N THR A 288 -27.12 18.09 2.20
CA THR A 288 -27.13 16.75 1.57
C THR A 288 -27.96 15.74 2.37
N PHE A 289 -27.93 15.78 3.70
CA PHE A 289 -28.54 14.74 4.53
C PHE A 289 -29.81 15.18 5.26
N GLY A 290 -30.11 16.47 5.31
CA GLY A 290 -31.32 17.03 5.92
C GLY A 290 -31.56 16.52 7.33
N ASP A 291 -32.77 16.05 7.60
CA ASP A 291 -33.20 15.55 8.91
C ASP A 291 -32.43 14.31 9.40
N ARG A 292 -31.67 13.64 8.52
CA ARG A 292 -30.84 12.48 8.89
C ARG A 292 -29.53 12.91 9.55
N TYR A 293 -29.07 14.14 9.32
CA TYR A 293 -27.86 14.67 9.94
C TYR A 293 -28.00 14.65 11.47
N MET A 294 -26.97 14.13 12.15
CA MET A 294 -26.90 13.88 13.59
C MET A 294 -27.95 12.89 14.15
N LYS A 295 -28.71 12.20 13.30
CA LYS A 295 -29.65 11.12 13.71
C LYS A 295 -29.20 9.75 13.21
N SER A 296 -28.97 9.63 11.91
CA SER A 296 -28.43 8.43 11.26
C SER A 296 -27.21 8.73 10.38
N VAL A 297 -26.88 10.01 10.17
CA VAL A 297 -25.69 10.46 9.46
C VAL A 297 -24.85 11.35 10.36
N PHE A 298 -23.61 10.98 10.61
CA PHE A 298 -22.76 11.63 11.59
C PHE A 298 -21.48 12.20 10.96
N PRO A 299 -21.03 13.40 11.37
CA PRO A 299 -19.75 13.94 10.92
C PRO A 299 -18.61 13.14 11.56
N VAL A 300 -17.63 12.75 10.74
CA VAL A 300 -16.39 12.14 11.21
C VAL A 300 -15.24 12.76 10.42
N ARG A 301 -14.06 12.81 11.04
CA ARG A 301 -12.84 13.22 10.36
C ARG A 301 -11.81 12.11 10.34
N ILE A 302 -11.31 11.76 9.15
CA ILE A 302 -10.38 10.65 8.94
C ILE A 302 -9.19 11.02 8.07
N GLY A 303 -8.12 10.24 8.19
CA GLY A 303 -6.95 10.34 7.33
C GLY A 303 -5.96 11.42 7.75
N ARG A 304 -4.92 11.59 6.93
CA ARG A 304 -3.86 12.57 7.15
C ARG A 304 -4.43 13.98 7.08
N HIS A 305 -3.81 14.89 7.84
CA HIS A 305 -4.24 16.29 7.93
C HIS A 305 -5.65 16.51 8.53
N SER A 306 -6.16 15.55 9.31
CA SER A 306 -7.35 15.73 10.16
C SER A 306 -7.20 16.82 11.24
N GLY A 307 -6.01 17.38 11.41
CA GLY A 307 -5.69 18.32 12.48
C GLY A 307 -5.40 17.60 13.80
N ALA A 308 -4.57 18.20 14.64
CA ALA A 308 -4.28 17.62 15.95
C ALA A 308 -5.54 17.59 16.83
N GLU A 309 -6.44 18.53 16.59
CA GLU A 309 -7.67 18.68 17.35
C GLU A 309 -8.61 17.49 17.20
N CYS A 310 -8.78 16.96 15.98
CA CYS A 310 -9.59 15.76 15.74
C CYS A 310 -8.88 14.44 16.08
N LEU A 311 -7.62 14.48 16.53
CA LEU A 311 -6.79 13.30 16.82
C LEU A 311 -6.40 13.17 18.30
N THR A 312 -6.90 14.06 19.15
CA THR A 312 -6.52 14.12 20.56
C THR A 312 -7.73 14.45 21.43
N VAL A 313 -7.58 14.26 22.74
CA VAL A 313 -8.63 14.51 23.73
C VAL A 313 -8.62 15.98 24.13
N ASP A 314 -9.75 16.66 23.93
CA ASP A 314 -9.99 18.05 24.33
C ASP A 314 -9.93 18.24 25.85
N GLY A 315 -9.61 19.45 26.30
CA GLY A 315 -9.38 19.81 27.70
C GLY A 315 -7.98 19.46 28.23
N VAL A 316 -7.35 18.39 27.72
CA VAL A 316 -6.01 17.92 28.12
C VAL A 316 -4.96 17.97 27.01
N ARG A 317 -5.37 18.43 25.83
CA ARG A 317 -4.56 18.47 24.62
C ARG A 317 -3.32 19.37 24.83
N THR A 318 -2.14 18.85 24.49
CA THR A 318 -0.88 19.61 24.55
C THR A 318 -0.10 19.42 23.26
N ILE A 319 -0.33 20.30 22.29
CA ILE A 319 0.31 20.28 20.98
C ILE A 319 1.65 21.00 21.06
N LYS A 320 2.72 20.30 20.67
CA LYS A 320 4.05 20.87 20.52
C LYS A 320 4.12 21.78 19.29
N ILE A 321 4.42 23.05 19.50
CA ILE A 321 4.60 24.07 18.47
C ILE A 321 6.09 24.36 18.32
N MET A 322 6.61 24.13 17.11
CA MET A 322 8.01 24.40 16.78
C MET A 322 8.20 25.88 16.43
N GLY A 323 9.16 26.53 17.09
CA GLY A 323 9.60 27.90 16.83
C GLY A 323 10.62 28.00 15.69
N LYS A 324 11.43 29.07 15.68
CA LYS A 324 12.56 29.17 14.75
C LYS A 324 13.65 28.15 15.13
N LYS A 325 14.58 27.88 14.22
CA LYS A 325 15.70 26.98 14.48
C LYS A 325 16.51 27.53 15.66
N GLY A 326 16.60 26.77 16.75
CA GLY A 326 17.26 27.17 18.01
C GLY A 326 16.30 27.56 19.14
N ASP A 327 15.03 27.85 18.84
CA ASP A 327 14.04 28.17 19.87
C ASP A 327 13.56 26.91 20.61
N HIS A 328 13.26 27.04 21.89
CA HIS A 328 12.55 26.00 22.63
C HIS A 328 11.11 25.86 22.11
N PRO A 329 10.60 24.62 22.00
CA PRO A 329 9.22 24.40 21.59
C PRO A 329 8.26 24.94 22.65
N THR A 330 7.14 25.52 22.20
CA THR A 330 6.02 25.88 23.08
C THR A 330 4.92 24.83 22.98
N TYR A 331 4.02 24.80 23.96
CA TYR A 331 2.90 23.86 24.00
C TYR A 331 1.58 24.62 24.09
N SER A 332 0.57 24.16 23.34
CA SER A 332 -0.75 24.82 23.28
C SER A 332 -1.88 23.79 23.10
N PRO A 333 -3.10 24.07 23.59
CA PRO A 333 -4.27 23.24 23.30
C PRO A 333 -4.74 23.31 21.84
N HIS A 334 -4.18 24.21 21.02
CA HIS A 334 -4.57 24.34 19.61
C HIS A 334 -3.34 24.44 18.70
N SER A 335 -3.49 23.97 17.47
CA SER A 335 -2.47 24.17 16.45
C SER A 335 -2.48 25.63 15.97
N THR A 336 -1.34 26.11 15.49
CA THR A 336 -1.24 27.47 14.89
C THR A 336 -1.48 27.47 13.39
N THR A 337 -1.59 26.28 12.79
CA THR A 337 -1.68 26.09 11.34
C THR A 337 -2.69 25.01 10.98
N VAL A 338 -3.25 25.12 9.78
CA VAL A 338 -4.16 24.15 9.17
C VAL A 338 -3.60 23.74 7.81
N TRP A 339 -3.70 22.44 7.49
CA TRP A 339 -3.34 21.90 6.19
C TRP A 339 -4.59 21.77 5.33
N LEU A 340 -4.54 22.28 4.10
CA LEU A 340 -5.67 22.35 3.18
C LEU A 340 -5.29 21.78 1.82
N ALA A 341 -6.22 21.09 1.17
CA ALA A 341 -6.05 20.59 -0.18
C ALA A 341 -6.13 21.75 -1.17
N GLY A 342 -5.16 21.84 -2.08
CA GLY A 342 -5.13 22.86 -3.12
C GLY A 342 -4.57 22.34 -4.44
N ASP A 343 -4.85 23.07 -5.52
CA ASP A 343 -4.42 22.70 -6.87
C ASP A 343 -2.95 23.03 -7.14
N SER A 344 -2.31 23.86 -6.30
CA SER A 344 -0.88 24.18 -6.38
C SER A 344 -0.28 24.38 -4.98
N ASN A 345 1.04 24.27 -4.86
CA ASN A 345 1.75 24.48 -3.59
C ASN A 345 1.62 25.89 -3.01
N LYS A 346 1.23 26.88 -3.84
CA LYS A 346 1.04 28.29 -3.48
C LYS A 346 -0.41 28.74 -3.59
N ALA A 347 -1.37 27.80 -3.68
CA ALA A 347 -2.77 28.15 -3.79
C ALA A 347 -3.23 29.04 -2.63
N THR A 348 -3.97 30.08 -2.96
CA THR A 348 -4.60 31.03 -2.02
C THR A 348 -6.12 30.93 -2.06
N THR A 349 -6.68 30.40 -3.15
CA THR A 349 -8.11 30.16 -3.36
C THR A 349 -8.36 28.69 -3.65
N GLY A 350 -9.63 28.26 -3.58
CA GLY A 350 -10.01 26.86 -3.83
C GLY A 350 -9.45 25.86 -2.80
N LEU A 351 -9.00 26.35 -1.65
CA LEU A 351 -8.47 25.53 -0.57
C LEU A 351 -9.60 24.85 0.20
N LEU A 352 -9.46 23.56 0.46
CA LEU A 352 -10.45 22.74 1.16
C LEU A 352 -9.84 22.03 2.36
N PRO A 353 -10.56 21.90 3.49
CA PRO A 353 -10.09 21.09 4.61
C PRO A 353 -10.00 19.62 4.21
N PHE A 354 -9.01 18.90 4.73
CA PHE A 354 -8.90 17.45 4.53
C PHE A 354 -9.80 16.67 5.50
N GLY A 355 -10.24 15.50 5.06
CA GLY A 355 -10.63 14.40 5.94
C GLY A 355 -12.10 14.37 6.38
N TRP A 356 -12.92 15.34 6.00
CA TRP A 356 -14.33 15.37 6.42
C TRP A 356 -15.16 14.37 5.62
N VAL A 357 -15.83 13.48 6.35
CA VAL A 357 -16.70 12.44 5.81
C VAL A 357 -18.00 12.38 6.61
N ALA A 358 -19.07 11.92 5.96
CA ALA A 358 -20.34 11.66 6.63
C ALA A 358 -20.53 10.14 6.77
N LEU A 359 -20.60 9.67 8.02
CA LEU A 359 -20.86 8.29 8.38
C LEU A 359 -22.38 8.08 8.46
N GLU A 360 -22.95 7.50 7.43
CA GLU A 360 -24.34 7.06 7.41
C GLU A 360 -24.45 5.64 7.98
N VAL A 361 -25.28 5.48 9.00
CA VAL A 361 -25.58 4.22 9.67
C VAL A 361 -26.94 3.73 9.17
N LEU A 362 -26.95 2.51 8.65
CA LEU A 362 -28.11 1.84 8.10
C LEU A 362 -28.44 0.60 8.92
N ASP A 363 -29.73 0.34 9.09
CA ASP A 363 -30.18 -0.94 9.61
C ASP A 363 -29.79 -2.06 8.63
N VAL A 364 -29.44 -3.22 9.18
CA VAL A 364 -29.09 -4.39 8.37
C VAL A 364 -30.38 -5.04 7.89
N ASP A 365 -30.60 -5.03 6.59
CA ASP A 365 -31.58 -5.91 5.95
C ASP A 365 -30.99 -7.34 5.89
N PRO A 366 -31.58 -8.33 6.59
CA PRO A 366 -31.10 -9.71 6.58
C PRO A 366 -31.15 -10.37 5.20
N ALA A 367 -31.96 -9.83 4.28
CA ALA A 367 -32.09 -10.34 2.91
C ALA A 367 -31.11 -9.67 1.93
N ALA A 368 -30.48 -8.56 2.30
CA ALA A 368 -29.54 -7.85 1.45
C ALA A 368 -28.12 -8.43 1.56
N PRO A 369 -27.32 -8.42 0.47
CA PRO A 369 -25.92 -8.79 0.54
C PRO A 369 -25.16 -7.86 1.51
N LEU A 370 -24.39 -8.48 2.42
CA LEU A 370 -23.58 -7.77 3.42
C LEU A 370 -22.42 -6.98 2.80
N TRP A 371 -22.00 -7.35 1.60
CA TRP A 371 -20.89 -6.73 0.88
C TRP A 371 -21.41 -6.12 -0.43
N PRO A 372 -20.90 -4.94 -0.82
CA PRO A 372 -21.26 -4.36 -2.11
C PRO A 372 -20.85 -5.31 -3.25
N GLU A 373 -21.73 -5.50 -4.23
CA GLU A 373 -21.32 -6.13 -5.49
C GLU A 373 -20.29 -5.24 -6.16
N ARG A 374 -19.10 -5.79 -6.36
CA ARG A 374 -18.00 -5.07 -6.98
C ARG A 374 -17.75 -5.65 -8.36
N THR A 375 -18.08 -4.87 -9.39
CA THR A 375 -17.63 -5.14 -10.74
C THR A 375 -16.15 -4.80 -10.81
N VAL A 376 -15.29 -5.75 -10.44
CA VAL A 376 -13.85 -5.58 -10.63
C VAL A 376 -13.63 -5.55 -12.14
N SER A 377 -13.19 -4.41 -12.67
CA SER A 377 -12.61 -4.33 -14.01
C SER A 377 -11.26 -5.05 -13.96
N VAL A 378 -11.33 -6.38 -13.92
CA VAL A 378 -10.17 -7.23 -13.90
C VAL A 378 -9.43 -7.02 -15.22
N GLN A 379 -8.43 -6.14 -15.24
CA GLN A 379 -7.35 -6.27 -16.21
C GLN A 379 -6.48 -7.45 -15.76
N ILE A 380 -7.04 -8.67 -15.79
CA ILE A 380 -6.19 -9.84 -16.04
C ILE A 380 -5.68 -9.56 -17.45
N LYS A 381 -4.51 -8.92 -17.54
CA LYS A 381 -3.62 -9.26 -18.63
C LYS A 381 -3.43 -10.75 -18.46
N ASN A 382 -4.05 -11.54 -19.34
CA ASN A 382 -3.66 -12.92 -19.52
C ASN A 382 -2.13 -12.90 -19.50
N ALA A 383 -1.52 -13.52 -18.49
CA ALA A 383 -0.10 -13.78 -18.56
C ALA A 383 0.10 -14.40 -19.95
N PRO A 384 0.99 -13.87 -20.81
CA PRO A 384 1.21 -14.47 -22.11
C PRO A 384 1.42 -15.95 -21.83
N ALA A 385 0.58 -16.80 -22.43
CA ALA A 385 0.66 -18.24 -22.23
C ALA A 385 2.13 -18.58 -22.34
N ALA A 386 2.70 -19.13 -21.27
CA ALA A 386 4.11 -19.49 -21.26
C ALA A 386 4.34 -20.26 -22.57
N PRO A 387 5.30 -19.85 -23.43
CA PRO A 387 5.57 -20.60 -24.63
C PRO A 387 5.73 -22.06 -24.21
N PRO A 388 5.07 -23.01 -24.90
CA PRO A 388 5.00 -24.39 -24.44
C PRO A 388 6.42 -24.81 -24.08
N VAL A 389 6.60 -25.19 -22.81
CA VAL A 389 7.89 -25.66 -22.30
C VAL A 389 8.31 -26.76 -23.25
N LYS A 390 9.36 -26.52 -24.04
CA LYS A 390 9.93 -27.57 -24.89
C LYS A 390 10.22 -28.73 -23.94
N ALA A 391 9.60 -29.87 -24.22
CA ALA A 391 9.83 -31.08 -23.44
C ALA A 391 11.35 -31.27 -23.28
N PRO A 392 11.84 -31.58 -22.06
CA PRO A 392 13.25 -31.88 -21.89
C PRO A 392 13.65 -32.97 -22.89
N PRO A 393 14.85 -32.88 -23.48
CA PRO A 393 15.31 -33.90 -24.41
C PRO A 393 15.22 -35.27 -23.73
N PRO A 394 14.81 -36.32 -24.46
CA PRO A 394 14.71 -37.65 -23.89
C PRO A 394 16.05 -38.05 -23.27
N PRO A 395 16.04 -38.72 -22.10
CA PRO A 395 17.27 -39.17 -21.47
C PRO A 395 18.08 -40.05 -22.45
N PRO A 396 19.41 -39.97 -22.45
CA PRO A 396 20.23 -40.74 -23.38
C PRO A 396 19.96 -42.24 -23.22
N ALA A 397 19.94 -42.97 -24.34
CA ALA A 397 19.67 -44.40 -24.33
C ALA A 397 20.74 -45.15 -23.51
N GLN A 398 20.31 -45.81 -22.43
CA GLN A 398 21.14 -46.67 -21.61
C GLN A 398 21.15 -48.08 -22.18
N ILE A 399 22.32 -48.72 -22.24
CA ILE A 399 22.51 -50.07 -22.75
C ILE A 399 23.11 -50.94 -21.66
N VAL A 400 22.61 -52.16 -21.50
CA VAL A 400 23.18 -53.14 -20.57
C VAL A 400 24.21 -53.98 -21.30
N TRP A 401 25.43 -54.02 -20.78
CA TRP A 401 26.48 -54.93 -21.19
C TRP A 401 26.45 -56.16 -20.29
N CYS A 402 25.99 -57.29 -20.83
CA CYS A 402 25.90 -58.53 -20.07
C CYS A 402 27.28 -59.15 -19.86
N LYS A 403 27.60 -59.57 -18.63
CA LYS A 403 28.85 -60.23 -18.23
C LYS A 403 30.12 -59.46 -18.63
N ALA A 404 30.06 -58.13 -18.58
CA ALA A 404 31.20 -57.27 -18.86
C ALA A 404 32.33 -57.53 -17.85
N THR A 405 33.58 -57.46 -18.32
CA THR A 405 34.74 -57.60 -17.43
C THR A 405 35.02 -56.27 -16.76
N ILE A 406 34.95 -56.24 -15.43
CA ILE A 406 35.08 -55.03 -14.63
C ILE A 406 36.38 -55.07 -13.84
N THR A 407 37.10 -53.95 -13.87
CA THR A 407 38.34 -53.75 -13.13
C THR A 407 38.33 -52.41 -12.41
N TRP A 408 39.07 -52.35 -11.30
CA TRP A 408 39.21 -51.14 -10.50
C TRP A 408 40.67 -50.71 -10.42
N ASN A 409 40.94 -49.46 -10.77
CA ASN A 409 42.25 -48.85 -10.58
C ASN A 409 42.22 -47.88 -9.38
N PRO A 410 42.86 -48.22 -8.25
CA PRO A 410 42.85 -47.38 -7.06
C PRO A 410 43.66 -46.09 -7.22
N GLY A 411 44.66 -46.06 -8.10
CA GLY A 411 45.52 -44.88 -8.30
C GLY A 411 44.77 -43.72 -8.98
N SER A 412 43.96 -44.04 -9.99
CA SER A 412 43.14 -43.05 -10.70
C SER A 412 41.69 -42.97 -10.21
N GLN A 413 41.32 -43.83 -9.25
CA GLN A 413 39.96 -44.04 -8.76
C GLN A 413 38.96 -44.35 -9.89
N THR A 414 39.40 -45.09 -10.90
CA THR A 414 38.60 -45.37 -12.09
C THR A 414 38.07 -46.80 -12.05
N LEU A 415 36.75 -46.92 -12.22
CA LEU A 415 36.07 -48.17 -12.51
C LEU A 415 35.97 -48.32 -14.04
N THR A 416 36.41 -49.45 -14.56
CA THR A 416 36.39 -49.75 -15.99
C THR A 416 35.58 -51.01 -16.25
N ALA A 417 34.70 -50.96 -17.24
CA ALA A 417 34.00 -52.12 -17.78
C ALA A 417 34.40 -52.32 -19.25
N GLN A 418 34.66 -53.56 -19.64
CA GLN A 418 34.97 -53.95 -21.02
C GLN A 418 34.02 -55.03 -21.50
N ASN A 419 33.43 -54.82 -22.67
CA ASN A 419 32.57 -55.78 -23.35
C ASN A 419 32.73 -55.67 -24.87
N ASP A 420 33.02 -56.78 -25.55
CA ASP A 420 33.16 -56.88 -27.02
C ASP A 420 33.98 -55.75 -27.66
N GLY A 421 35.17 -55.48 -27.12
CA GLY A 421 36.10 -54.45 -27.63
C GLY A 421 35.72 -53.00 -27.28
N LYS A 422 34.57 -52.76 -26.64
CA LYS A 422 34.17 -51.45 -26.11
C LYS A 422 34.58 -51.30 -24.65
N LYS A 423 34.92 -50.07 -24.28
CA LYS A 423 35.36 -49.70 -22.93
C LYS A 423 34.46 -48.60 -22.38
N ALA A 424 33.95 -48.81 -21.17
CA ALA A 424 33.24 -47.80 -20.40
C ALA A 424 34.02 -47.49 -19.12
N GLU A 425 34.07 -46.21 -18.76
CA GLU A 425 34.79 -45.77 -17.57
C GLU A 425 33.93 -44.82 -16.75
N THR A 426 34.09 -44.87 -15.43
CA THR A 426 33.57 -43.86 -14.53
C THR A 426 34.53 -43.71 -13.37
N LYS A 427 34.74 -42.47 -12.91
CA LYS A 427 35.51 -42.24 -11.69
C LYS A 427 34.56 -42.39 -10.51
N LEU A 428 34.92 -43.26 -9.57
CA LEU A 428 34.21 -43.36 -8.30
C LEU A 428 34.90 -42.42 -7.31
N SER A 429 34.12 -41.58 -6.65
CA SER A 429 34.61 -40.83 -5.49
C SER A 429 34.61 -41.74 -4.26
N THR A 430 34.55 -41.18 -3.06
CA THR A 430 34.34 -41.95 -1.82
C THR A 430 33.04 -42.74 -1.82
N ASP A 431 32.07 -42.37 -2.67
CA ASP A 431 30.83 -43.12 -2.86
C ASP A 431 31.01 -44.27 -3.89
N ARG A 432 30.74 -45.49 -3.43
CA ARG A 432 30.83 -46.74 -4.21
C ARG A 432 29.46 -47.38 -4.45
N SER A 433 28.37 -46.64 -4.22
CA SER A 433 26.98 -47.08 -4.40
C SER A 433 26.67 -47.64 -5.79
N LEU A 434 27.43 -47.23 -6.81
CA LEU A 434 27.32 -47.72 -8.18
C LEU A 434 27.66 -49.21 -8.35
N VAL A 435 28.46 -49.78 -7.44
CA VAL A 435 28.85 -51.19 -7.47
C VAL A 435 28.09 -51.93 -6.36
N PRO A 436 27.40 -53.04 -6.64
CA PRO A 436 26.73 -53.84 -5.62
C PRO A 436 27.70 -54.27 -4.51
N GLU A 437 27.29 -54.15 -3.24
CA GLU A 437 28.15 -54.43 -2.07
C GLU A 437 28.80 -55.82 -2.11
N ALA A 438 28.09 -56.82 -2.63
CA ALA A 438 28.58 -58.19 -2.78
C ALA A 438 29.88 -58.29 -3.61
N LEU A 439 30.12 -57.33 -4.52
CA LEU A 439 31.31 -57.29 -5.38
C LEU A 439 32.47 -56.49 -4.78
N HIS A 440 32.23 -55.69 -3.74
CA HIS A 440 33.23 -54.77 -3.18
C HIS A 440 34.48 -55.47 -2.68
N LYS A 441 34.33 -56.61 -2.01
CA LYS A 441 35.46 -57.38 -1.47
C LYS A 441 36.38 -57.89 -2.59
N LYS A 442 35.81 -58.37 -3.70
CA LYS A 442 36.62 -58.85 -4.83
C LYS A 442 37.23 -57.69 -5.61
N LEU A 443 36.43 -56.68 -5.91
CA LEU A 443 36.83 -55.62 -6.83
C LEU A 443 37.71 -54.52 -6.19
N PHE A 444 37.40 -54.09 -4.96
CA PHE A 444 38.12 -52.98 -4.32
C PHE A 444 39.21 -53.44 -3.35
N VAL A 445 39.00 -54.57 -2.66
CA VAL A 445 39.96 -55.08 -1.66
C VAL A 445 40.97 -56.03 -2.31
N LYS A 446 40.49 -57.10 -2.96
CA LYS A 446 41.36 -58.06 -3.66
C LYS A 446 41.86 -57.56 -5.02
N LYS A 447 41.14 -56.61 -5.63
CA LYS A 447 41.43 -56.03 -6.95
C LYS A 447 41.37 -57.05 -8.09
N ASP A 448 40.52 -58.06 -7.91
CA ASP A 448 40.27 -59.09 -8.92
C ASP A 448 39.40 -58.50 -10.05
N ALA A 449 39.66 -58.91 -11.28
CA ALA A 449 38.74 -58.68 -12.39
C ALA A 449 37.47 -59.53 -12.17
N ILE A 450 36.30 -58.91 -12.28
CA ILE A 450 35.01 -59.60 -12.08
C ILE A 450 34.16 -59.53 -13.36
N LYS A 451 33.15 -60.39 -13.46
CA LYS A 451 32.11 -60.29 -14.48
C LYS A 451 30.79 -59.94 -13.84
N ALA A 452 30.13 -58.91 -14.35
CA ALA A 452 28.78 -58.51 -13.94
C ALA A 452 28.07 -57.80 -15.09
N ASP A 453 26.76 -57.59 -14.94
CA ASP A 453 25.99 -56.83 -15.92
C ASP A 453 26.14 -55.34 -15.62
N VAL A 454 26.48 -54.55 -16.64
CA VAL A 454 26.81 -53.13 -16.46
C VAL A 454 25.92 -52.28 -17.35
N THR A 455 25.18 -51.36 -16.75
CA THR A 455 24.43 -50.35 -17.48
C THR A 455 25.37 -49.21 -17.84
N VAL A 456 25.48 -48.93 -19.14
CA VAL A 456 26.33 -47.88 -19.70
C VAL A 456 25.50 -46.87 -20.49
N GLU A 457 25.96 -45.63 -20.50
CA GLU A 457 25.39 -44.51 -21.24
C GLU A 457 26.43 -43.96 -22.21
N GLN A 458 26.01 -43.64 -23.44
CA GLN A 458 26.90 -43.05 -24.42
C GLN A 458 27.05 -41.54 -24.16
N GLN A 459 28.28 -41.08 -23.93
CA GLN A 459 28.62 -39.68 -23.74
C GLN A 459 29.59 -39.25 -24.84
N GLY A 460 29.04 -38.75 -25.95
CA GLY A 460 29.82 -38.48 -27.17
C GLY A 460 30.36 -39.76 -27.81
N ASN A 461 31.68 -39.86 -27.96
CA ASN A 461 32.35 -41.05 -28.49
C ASN A 461 32.78 -42.07 -27.41
N ALA A 462 32.53 -41.77 -26.14
CA ALA A 462 32.91 -42.62 -25.00
C ALA A 462 31.68 -43.22 -24.30
N TRP A 463 31.91 -44.31 -23.56
CA TRP A 463 30.89 -44.95 -22.73
C TRP A 463 31.14 -44.67 -21.26
N ARG A 464 30.08 -44.37 -20.51
CA ARG A 464 30.13 -44.14 -19.07
C ARG A 464 29.32 -45.21 -18.34
N ILE A 465 29.84 -45.73 -17.24
CA ILE A 465 29.12 -46.66 -16.37
C ILE A 465 28.13 -45.87 -15.50
N VAL A 466 26.85 -46.24 -15.56
CA VAL A 466 25.75 -45.59 -14.82
C VAL A 466 25.00 -46.55 -13.88
N GLY A 467 25.28 -47.85 -13.95
CA GLY A 467 24.77 -48.83 -13.00
C GLY A 467 25.41 -50.20 -13.18
N MET A 468 25.27 -51.07 -12.19
CA MET A 468 25.77 -52.44 -12.22
C MET A 468 24.85 -53.37 -11.43
N SER A 469 24.60 -54.55 -11.98
CA SER A 469 23.81 -55.62 -11.37
C SER A 469 24.53 -56.95 -11.50
N ILE A 470 24.20 -57.89 -10.60
CA ILE A 470 24.78 -59.24 -10.55
C ILE A 470 23.79 -60.23 -11.13
#